data_AF-A0A433HZM4-F1
#
_entry.id   AF-A0A433HZM4-F1
#
_cell.length_a   1.000
_cell.length_b   1.000
_cell.length_c   1.000
_cell.angle_alpha   90.00
_cell.angle_beta   90.00
_cell.angle_gamma   90.00
#
_symmetry.space_group_name_H-M   'P 1'
#
loop_
_entity.id
_entity.type
_entity.pdbx_description
1 polymer ?
#
loop_
_entity_poly.entity_id
_entity_poly.type
_entity_poly.pdbx_seq_one_letter_code
_entity_poly.pdbx_strand_id
1 'polypeptide(L)'
;MEQYTDDERVEDLKKWWQDNGASILIGIGLGVLAIFGWQYWRSYRDTQAEHASQAYEAFVAAAEKPDVEQARQRGQAVLSDFPKSPYAALAALRLAKLAMDTGDATTARQRLEWVIANAKLDEVKDIARLRLARVHLAAGQLAEAGALLDSVATASLDAERDELRGDVYLAGHDPAKARTAYTAALAAGGGQGLLQLKIDNLAVPTADMIVIDAPAPPPEAQPEPAPASAESAPVSIKPAVTALAPTEPVSAPAPAEPATVSVPVETAPALTAPATPATPAAVEPVPVAPPAPTSSGQ
;
A
#
# COMPACT_ATOMS: atom_id res chain seq x y z
N MET A 1 67.50 24.76 -32.20
CA MET A 1 66.44 24.68 -31.17
C MET A 1 66.34 26.07 -30.58
N GLU A 2 65.34 26.84 -30.96
CA GLU A 2 65.12 28.16 -30.34
C GLU A 2 64.50 27.94 -28.96
N GLN A 3 65.26 28.27 -27.93
CA GLN A 3 64.73 28.38 -26.58
C GLN A 3 64.05 29.75 -26.50
N TYR A 4 62.72 29.76 -26.52
CA TYR A 4 61.92 30.94 -26.18
C TYR A 4 62.41 31.47 -24.84
N THR A 5 62.84 32.73 -24.79
CA THR A 5 63.30 33.36 -23.56
C THR A 5 62.13 33.51 -22.58
N ASP A 6 62.40 33.34 -21.29
CA ASP A 6 61.34 33.29 -20.27
C ASP A 6 60.49 34.58 -20.23
N ASP A 7 61.05 35.73 -20.63
CA ASP A 7 60.37 37.01 -20.70
C ASP A 7 59.20 37.02 -21.73
N GLU A 8 59.40 36.46 -22.93
CA GLU A 8 58.36 36.43 -23.98
C GLU A 8 57.14 35.59 -23.55
N ARG A 9 57.39 34.50 -22.82
CA ARG A 9 56.34 33.62 -22.27
C ARG A 9 55.41 34.34 -21.30
N VAL A 10 55.94 35.32 -20.56
CA VAL A 10 55.17 36.08 -19.55
C VAL A 10 54.26 37.12 -20.23
N GLU A 11 54.72 37.76 -21.31
CA GLU A 11 53.91 38.74 -22.04
C GLU A 11 52.71 38.10 -22.75
N ASP A 12 52.91 36.96 -23.41
CA ASP A 12 51.84 36.19 -24.06
C ASP A 12 50.76 35.76 -23.05
N LEU A 13 51.17 35.24 -21.89
CA LEU A 13 50.23 34.81 -20.83
C LEU A 13 49.46 36.00 -20.24
N LYS A 14 50.14 37.13 -20.03
CA LYS A 14 49.52 38.36 -19.52
C LYS A 14 48.48 38.91 -20.49
N LYS A 15 48.77 38.88 -21.79
CA LYS A 15 47.84 39.29 -22.85
C LYS A 15 46.64 38.35 -22.94
N TRP A 16 46.87 37.04 -22.96
CA TRP A 16 45.79 36.05 -22.96
C TRP A 16 44.85 36.22 -21.75
N TRP A 17 45.38 36.51 -20.57
CA TRP A 17 44.58 36.77 -19.37
C TRP A 17 43.78 38.08 -19.45
N GLN A 18 44.32 39.15 -20.05
CA GLN A 18 43.55 40.36 -20.30
C GLN A 18 42.40 40.12 -21.30
N ASP A 19 42.64 39.33 -22.34
CA ASP A 19 41.64 39.05 -23.38
C ASP A 19 40.56 38.04 -22.93
N ASN A 20 40.89 37.08 -22.03
CA ASN A 20 40.00 35.96 -21.67
C ASN A 20 39.59 35.91 -20.18
N GLY A 21 40.24 36.67 -19.29
CA GLY A 21 40.04 36.59 -17.84
C GLY A 21 38.60 36.86 -17.41
N ALA A 22 37.89 37.77 -18.09
CA ALA A 22 36.47 38.02 -17.86
C ALA A 22 35.60 36.78 -18.14
N SER A 23 35.83 36.11 -19.27
CA SER A 23 35.12 34.87 -19.64
C SER A 23 35.40 33.72 -18.67
N ILE A 24 36.63 33.63 -18.16
CA ILE A 24 37.03 32.64 -17.14
C ILE A 24 36.33 32.92 -15.81
N LEU A 25 36.30 34.18 -15.36
CA LEU A 25 35.60 34.58 -14.14
C LEU A 25 34.08 34.34 -14.24
N ILE A 26 33.47 34.61 -15.40
CA ILE A 26 32.06 34.29 -15.67
C ILE A 26 31.84 32.77 -15.63
N GLY A 27 32.70 31.98 -16.28
CA GLY A 27 32.63 30.52 -16.27
C GLY A 27 32.76 29.91 -14.87
N ILE A 28 33.71 30.40 -14.06
CA ILE A 28 33.87 30.00 -12.66
C ILE A 28 32.63 30.41 -11.84
N GLY A 29 32.15 31.65 -12.01
CA GLY A 29 30.94 32.14 -11.32
C GLY A 29 29.72 31.28 -11.62
N LEU A 30 29.46 30.97 -12.89
CA LEU A 30 28.37 30.08 -13.31
C LEU A 30 28.55 28.66 -12.77
N GLY A 31 29.77 28.13 -12.76
CA GLY A 31 30.08 26.81 -12.17
C GLY A 31 29.78 26.77 -10.67
N VAL A 32 30.19 27.79 -9.93
CA VAL A 32 29.88 27.94 -8.49
C VAL A 32 28.38 28.01 -8.27
N LEU A 33 27.65 28.86 -9.01
CA LEU A 33 26.19 28.97 -8.90
C LEU A 33 25.49 27.63 -9.20
N ALA A 34 25.93 26.88 -10.20
CA ALA A 34 25.38 25.57 -10.53
C ALA A 34 25.60 24.54 -9.42
N ILE A 35 26.78 24.50 -8.82
CA ILE A 35 27.12 23.58 -7.71
C ILE A 35 26.26 23.91 -6.48
N PHE A 36 26.22 25.17 -6.04
CA PHE A 36 25.42 25.58 -4.88
C PHE A 36 23.92 25.39 -5.11
N GLY A 37 23.42 25.70 -6.31
CA GLY A 37 22.01 25.46 -6.68
C GLY A 37 21.63 23.99 -6.63
N TRP A 38 22.49 23.09 -7.17
CA TRP A 38 22.28 21.65 -7.09
C TRP A 38 22.34 21.13 -5.66
N GLN A 39 23.32 21.57 -4.87
CA GLN A 39 23.48 21.16 -3.48
C GLN A 39 22.29 21.58 -2.61
N TYR A 40 21.79 22.82 -2.80
CA TYR A 40 20.60 23.31 -2.13
C TYR A 40 19.35 22.51 -2.51
N TRP A 41 19.15 22.23 -3.81
CA TRP A 41 18.01 21.43 -4.27
C TRP A 41 18.05 19.98 -3.77
N ARG A 42 19.23 19.35 -3.74
CA ARG A 42 19.43 18.03 -3.14
C ARG A 42 19.09 18.06 -1.65
N SER A 43 19.70 18.96 -0.88
CA SER A 43 19.43 19.10 0.56
C SER A 43 17.94 19.30 0.85
N TYR A 44 17.25 20.16 0.09
CA TYR A 44 15.81 20.38 0.24
C TYR A 44 14.99 19.10 -0.03
N ARG A 45 15.37 18.31 -1.04
CA ARG A 45 14.72 17.03 -1.34
C ARG A 45 14.98 15.98 -0.25
N ASP A 46 16.18 15.94 0.30
CA ASP A 46 16.57 14.97 1.33
C ASP A 46 15.83 15.29 2.65
N THR A 47 15.79 16.55 3.07
CA THR A 47 14.99 17.01 4.23
C THR A 47 13.48 16.75 4.03
N GLN A 48 12.94 16.96 2.83
CA GLN A 48 11.53 16.64 2.54
C GLN A 48 11.25 15.13 2.54
N ALA A 49 12.22 14.28 2.18
CA ALA A 49 12.10 12.83 2.30
C ALA A 49 12.13 12.38 3.77
N GLU A 50 12.98 13.00 4.59
CA GLU A 50 13.06 12.75 6.03
C GLU A 50 11.75 13.12 6.76
N HIS A 51 11.22 14.32 6.53
CA HIS A 51 9.92 14.72 7.09
C HIS A 51 8.77 13.78 6.66
N ALA A 52 8.77 13.33 5.41
CA ALA A 52 7.79 12.36 4.93
C ALA A 52 7.92 11.00 5.63
N SER A 53 9.13 10.54 5.95
CA SER A 53 9.35 9.30 6.73
C SER A 53 8.83 9.46 8.15
N GLN A 54 9.21 10.53 8.85
CA GLN A 54 8.78 10.79 10.22
C GLN A 54 7.25 10.89 10.33
N ALA A 55 6.60 11.56 9.39
CA ALA A 55 5.14 11.65 9.33
C ALA A 55 4.48 10.28 9.05
N TYR A 56 5.07 9.46 8.19
CA TYR A 56 4.60 8.10 7.90
C TYR A 56 4.81 7.15 9.09
N GLU A 57 5.94 7.20 9.78
CA GLU A 57 6.21 6.43 11.01
C GLU A 57 5.19 6.79 12.10
N ALA A 58 4.92 8.08 12.30
CA ALA A 58 3.90 8.55 13.25
C ALA A 58 2.48 8.09 12.85
N PHE A 59 2.18 7.97 11.56
CA PHE A 59 0.93 7.36 11.06
C PHE A 59 0.89 5.86 11.34
N VAL A 60 1.95 5.10 11.06
CA VAL A 60 2.03 3.66 11.33
C VAL A 60 1.83 3.37 12.82
N ALA A 61 2.53 4.10 13.69
CA ALA A 61 2.40 3.96 15.15
C ALA A 61 1.03 4.40 15.71
N ALA A 62 0.24 5.17 14.95
CA ALA A 62 -1.15 5.46 15.28
C ALA A 62 -2.10 4.37 14.77
N ALA A 63 -1.83 3.78 13.60
CA ALA A 63 -2.63 2.69 13.04
C ALA A 63 -2.52 1.36 13.82
N GLU A 64 -1.55 1.24 14.72
CA GLU A 64 -1.40 0.13 15.67
C GLU A 64 -2.21 0.33 16.97
N LYS A 65 -2.83 1.51 17.15
CA LYS A 65 -3.66 1.84 18.32
C LYS A 65 -5.15 1.71 17.97
N PRO A 66 -6.04 1.54 18.96
CA PRO A 66 -7.48 1.52 18.72
C PRO A 66 -8.08 2.86 18.25
N ASP A 67 -7.29 3.94 18.19
CA ASP A 67 -7.71 5.26 17.71
C ASP A 67 -7.60 5.35 16.17
N VAL A 68 -8.59 4.75 15.50
CA VAL A 68 -8.76 4.75 14.05
C VAL A 68 -8.82 6.16 13.47
N GLU A 69 -9.44 7.10 14.18
CA GLU A 69 -9.63 8.47 13.68
C GLU A 69 -8.32 9.25 13.67
N GLN A 70 -7.50 9.14 14.73
CA GLN A 70 -6.15 9.68 14.73
C GLN A 70 -5.26 9.05 13.65
N ALA A 71 -5.35 7.74 13.44
CA ALA A 71 -4.64 7.07 12.36
C ALA A 71 -5.06 7.62 10.99
N ARG A 72 -6.38 7.77 10.75
CA ARG A 72 -6.93 8.35 9.52
C ARG A 72 -6.42 9.78 9.27
N GLN A 73 -6.44 10.63 10.30
CA GLN A 73 -5.95 12.02 10.22
C GLN A 73 -4.44 12.08 9.88
N ARG A 74 -3.60 11.31 10.59
CA ARG A 74 -2.15 11.28 10.33
C ARG A 74 -1.83 10.74 8.93
N GLY A 75 -2.49 9.67 8.50
CA GLY A 75 -2.30 9.13 7.15
C GLY A 75 -2.75 10.12 6.07
N GLN A 76 -3.82 10.89 6.33
CA GLN A 76 -4.29 11.93 5.42
C GLN A 76 -3.30 13.09 5.32
N ALA A 77 -2.65 13.48 6.42
CA ALA A 77 -1.58 14.49 6.42
C ALA A 77 -0.38 14.04 5.57
N VAL A 78 0.08 12.78 5.70
CA VAL A 78 1.15 12.23 4.84
C VAL A 78 0.79 12.34 3.35
N LEU A 79 -0.49 12.14 3.01
CA LEU A 79 -1.00 12.20 1.64
C LEU A 79 -1.15 13.63 1.11
N SER A 80 -1.54 14.61 1.94
CA SER A 80 -1.67 16.02 1.54
C SER A 80 -0.35 16.78 1.50
N ASP A 81 0.54 16.48 2.44
CA ASP A 81 1.72 17.31 2.72
C ASP A 81 2.91 16.81 1.89
N PHE A 82 2.98 15.50 1.62
CA PHE A 82 4.05 14.85 0.85
C PHE A 82 3.55 14.07 -0.39
N PRO A 83 2.62 14.58 -1.22
CA PRO A 83 1.95 13.81 -2.28
C PRO A 83 2.90 13.26 -3.37
N LYS A 84 4.09 13.86 -3.51
CA LYS A 84 5.14 13.43 -4.45
C LYS A 84 6.11 12.40 -3.86
N SER A 85 5.91 11.99 -2.62
CA SER A 85 6.77 11.08 -1.85
C SER A 85 6.31 9.62 -2.00
N PRO A 86 7.20 8.61 -2.02
CA PRO A 86 6.79 7.21 -1.96
C PRO A 86 5.96 6.90 -0.71
N TYR A 87 6.21 7.61 0.40
CA TYR A 87 5.45 7.47 1.65
C TYR A 87 3.96 7.82 1.49
N ALA A 88 3.58 8.72 0.57
CA ALA A 88 2.17 9.03 0.31
C ALA A 88 1.43 7.86 -0.34
N ALA A 89 2.07 7.12 -1.26
CA ALA A 89 1.49 5.90 -1.83
C ALA A 89 1.33 4.80 -0.78
N LEU A 90 2.34 4.61 0.10
CA LEU A 90 2.25 3.67 1.23
C LEU A 90 1.17 4.07 2.24
N ALA A 91 1.03 5.37 2.52
CA ALA A 91 -0.01 5.91 3.39
C ALA A 91 -1.40 5.66 2.80
N ALA A 92 -1.62 5.95 1.51
CA ALA A 92 -2.87 5.68 0.82
C ALA A 92 -3.21 4.17 0.78
N LEU A 93 -2.23 3.29 0.56
CA LEU A 93 -2.43 1.83 0.65
C LEU A 93 -2.85 1.34 2.05
N ARG A 94 -2.33 1.95 3.13
CA ARG A 94 -2.74 1.65 4.51
C ARG A 94 -4.09 2.29 4.87
N LEU A 95 -4.35 3.52 4.44
CA LEU A 95 -5.66 4.18 4.60
C LEU A 95 -6.77 3.39 3.90
N ALA A 96 -6.49 2.82 2.71
CA ALA A 96 -7.44 1.94 2.03
C ALA A 96 -7.76 0.69 2.85
N LYS A 97 -6.76 0.08 3.49
CA LYS A 97 -7.00 -1.03 4.44
C LYS A 97 -7.83 -0.56 5.64
N LEU A 98 -7.47 0.56 6.27
CA LEU A 98 -8.20 1.10 7.42
C LEU A 98 -9.67 1.37 7.09
N ALA A 99 -9.94 1.89 5.89
CA ALA A 99 -11.30 2.11 5.38
C ALA A 99 -12.06 0.79 5.14
N MET A 100 -11.41 -0.25 4.60
CA MET A 100 -12.03 -1.59 4.50
C MET A 100 -12.31 -2.20 5.88
N ASP A 101 -11.38 -2.06 6.83
CA ASP A 101 -11.52 -2.57 8.19
C ASP A 101 -12.65 -1.88 8.98
N THR A 102 -13.06 -0.67 8.58
CA THR A 102 -14.22 0.07 9.12
C THR A 102 -15.49 -0.02 8.26
N GLY A 103 -15.47 -0.77 7.16
CA GLY A 103 -16.61 -0.93 6.25
C GLY A 103 -16.79 0.18 5.20
N ASP A 104 -15.92 1.19 5.16
CA ASP A 104 -15.94 2.23 4.12
C ASP A 104 -15.21 1.78 2.84
N ALA A 105 -15.89 0.90 2.10
CA ALA A 105 -15.42 0.45 0.78
C ALA A 105 -15.31 1.58 -0.26
N THR A 106 -15.94 2.75 -0.04
CA THR A 106 -15.87 3.88 -0.98
C THR A 106 -14.57 4.67 -0.80
N THR A 107 -14.21 5.02 0.43
CA THR A 107 -12.88 5.61 0.72
C THR A 107 -11.76 4.64 0.36
N ALA A 108 -11.95 3.33 0.58
CA ALA A 108 -10.98 2.32 0.16
C ALA A 108 -10.71 2.36 -1.35
N ARG A 109 -11.75 2.34 -2.20
CA ARG A 109 -11.59 2.45 -3.67
C ARG A 109 -10.87 3.74 -4.06
N GLN A 110 -11.33 4.90 -3.58
CA GLN A 110 -10.71 6.19 -3.89
C GLN A 110 -9.23 6.26 -3.52
N ARG A 111 -8.82 5.67 -2.38
CA ARG A 111 -7.41 5.64 -1.98
C ARG A 111 -6.58 4.68 -2.84
N LEU A 112 -7.14 3.57 -3.31
CA LEU A 112 -6.46 2.63 -4.22
C LEU A 112 -6.33 3.21 -5.64
N GLU A 113 -7.39 3.80 -6.16
CA GLU A 113 -7.40 4.56 -7.43
C GLU A 113 -6.36 5.68 -7.42
N TRP A 114 -6.26 6.43 -6.31
CA TRP A 114 -5.23 7.45 -6.13
C TRP A 114 -3.81 6.86 -6.22
N VAL A 115 -3.55 5.69 -5.62
CA VAL A 115 -2.25 5.01 -5.72
C VAL A 115 -1.94 4.59 -7.15
N ILE A 116 -2.91 4.01 -7.87
CA ILE A 116 -2.75 3.62 -9.29
C ILE A 116 -2.38 4.85 -10.15
N ALA A 117 -2.97 6.01 -9.88
CA ALA A 117 -2.72 7.23 -10.63
C ALA A 117 -1.43 7.99 -10.23
N ASN A 118 -0.99 7.92 -8.97
CA ASN A 118 0.07 8.80 -8.43
C ASN A 118 1.36 8.08 -7.99
N ALA A 119 1.35 6.76 -7.81
CA ALA A 119 2.57 6.03 -7.44
C ALA A 119 3.60 6.05 -8.57
N LYS A 120 4.89 6.10 -8.20
CA LYS A 120 6.01 6.13 -9.16
C LYS A 120 6.47 4.74 -9.59
N LEU A 121 6.32 3.76 -8.70
CA LEU A 121 6.69 2.36 -8.90
C LEU A 121 5.47 1.60 -9.42
N ASP A 122 5.63 0.87 -10.52
CA ASP A 122 4.52 0.13 -11.13
C ASP A 122 4.10 -1.08 -10.28
N GLU A 123 5.02 -1.66 -9.52
CA GLU A 123 4.75 -2.70 -8.53
C GLU A 123 3.77 -2.20 -7.44
N VAL A 124 3.90 -0.93 -7.03
CA VAL A 124 3.00 -0.31 -6.05
C VAL A 124 1.61 -0.04 -6.65
N LYS A 125 1.54 0.27 -7.96
CA LYS A 125 0.26 0.36 -8.69
C LYS A 125 -0.38 -1.02 -8.81
N ASP A 126 0.38 -2.06 -9.08
CA ASP A 126 -0.13 -3.43 -9.19
C ASP A 126 -0.64 -3.98 -7.85
N ILE A 127 0.05 -3.69 -6.74
CA ILE A 127 -0.47 -3.97 -5.39
C ILE A 127 -1.80 -3.24 -5.17
N ALA A 128 -1.95 -2.00 -5.65
CA ALA A 128 -3.21 -1.27 -5.58
C ALA A 128 -4.30 -1.86 -6.48
N ARG A 129 -3.97 -2.28 -7.72
CA ARG A 129 -4.88 -2.99 -8.64
C ARG A 129 -5.39 -4.30 -8.03
N LEU A 130 -4.51 -5.14 -7.49
CA LEU A 130 -4.89 -6.37 -6.78
C LEU A 130 -5.81 -6.11 -5.59
N ARG A 131 -5.55 -5.06 -4.80
CA ARG A 131 -6.41 -4.71 -3.67
C ARG A 131 -7.75 -4.17 -4.15
N LEU A 132 -7.77 -3.34 -5.20
CA LEU A 132 -8.98 -2.76 -5.76
C LEU A 132 -9.87 -3.84 -6.40
N ALA A 133 -9.27 -4.83 -7.07
CA ALA A 133 -9.96 -6.01 -7.58
C ALA A 133 -10.65 -6.82 -6.45
N ARG A 134 -10.04 -6.96 -5.26
CA ARG A 134 -10.70 -7.56 -4.09
C ARG A 134 -11.90 -6.74 -3.62
N VAL A 135 -11.81 -5.41 -3.63
CA VAL A 135 -12.94 -4.53 -3.24
C VAL A 135 -14.09 -4.64 -4.26
N HIS A 136 -13.79 -4.66 -5.55
CA HIS A 136 -14.80 -4.90 -6.59
C HIS A 136 -15.42 -6.30 -6.50
N LEU A 137 -14.63 -7.35 -6.28
CA LEU A 137 -15.13 -8.70 -6.06
C LEU A 137 -16.08 -8.78 -4.86
N ALA A 138 -15.73 -8.15 -3.73
CA ALA A 138 -16.59 -8.06 -2.55
C ALA A 138 -17.89 -7.27 -2.80
N ALA A 139 -17.89 -6.36 -3.79
CA ALA A 139 -19.06 -5.64 -4.26
C ALA A 139 -19.84 -6.34 -5.40
N GLY A 140 -19.45 -7.56 -5.80
CA GLY A 140 -20.05 -8.30 -6.93
C GLY A 140 -19.69 -7.76 -8.32
N GLN A 141 -18.75 -6.81 -8.41
CA GLN A 141 -18.31 -6.14 -9.63
C GLN A 141 -17.24 -6.95 -10.37
N LEU A 142 -17.64 -8.11 -10.91
CA LEU A 142 -16.71 -9.12 -11.44
C LEU A 142 -15.95 -8.64 -12.69
N ALA A 143 -16.58 -7.82 -13.54
CA ALA A 143 -15.95 -7.31 -14.76
C ALA A 143 -14.84 -6.29 -14.44
N GLU A 144 -15.12 -5.38 -13.51
CA GLU A 144 -14.18 -4.39 -13.00
C GLU A 144 -13.02 -5.04 -12.25
N ALA A 145 -13.31 -6.08 -11.44
CA ALA A 145 -12.28 -6.89 -10.80
C ALA A 145 -11.38 -7.58 -11.84
N GLY A 146 -11.96 -8.23 -12.86
CA GLY A 146 -11.20 -8.89 -13.93
C GLY A 146 -10.28 -7.93 -14.68
N ALA A 147 -10.80 -6.78 -15.14
CA ALA A 147 -10.02 -5.79 -15.89
C ALA A 147 -8.82 -5.22 -15.10
N LEU A 148 -8.95 -5.10 -13.78
CA LEU A 148 -7.84 -4.71 -12.90
C LEU A 148 -6.78 -5.80 -12.79
N LEU A 149 -7.17 -7.08 -12.72
CA LEU A 149 -6.24 -8.22 -12.70
C LEU A 149 -5.48 -8.38 -14.02
N ASP A 150 -6.16 -8.15 -15.14
CA ASP A 150 -5.54 -8.17 -16.47
C ASP A 150 -4.53 -7.04 -16.66
N SER A 151 -4.60 -6.00 -15.83
CA SER A 151 -3.66 -4.88 -15.78
C SER A 151 -2.50 -5.06 -14.80
N VAL A 152 -2.39 -6.21 -14.11
CA VAL A 152 -1.29 -6.55 -13.18
C VAL A 152 -0.17 -7.29 -13.94
N ALA A 153 0.98 -6.65 -14.07
CA ALA A 153 2.12 -7.11 -14.87
C ALA A 153 3.34 -7.55 -14.03
N THR A 154 3.38 -7.20 -12.74
CA THR A 154 4.47 -7.55 -11.82
C THR A 154 4.50 -9.05 -11.55
N ALA A 155 5.52 -9.75 -12.07
CA ALA A 155 5.62 -11.21 -11.99
C ALA A 155 5.63 -11.78 -10.55
N SER A 156 6.17 -11.04 -9.57
CA SER A 156 6.12 -11.44 -8.15
C SER A 156 4.73 -11.33 -7.52
N LEU A 157 3.70 -11.00 -8.31
CA LEU A 157 2.30 -10.95 -7.93
C LEU A 157 1.44 -11.90 -8.79
N ASP A 158 2.06 -12.75 -9.63
CA ASP A 158 1.36 -13.71 -10.49
C ASP A 158 0.47 -14.65 -9.67
N ALA A 159 0.99 -15.16 -8.55
CA ALA A 159 0.26 -16.06 -7.65
C ALA A 159 -0.99 -15.41 -7.06
N GLU A 160 -0.89 -14.20 -6.49
CA GLU A 160 -2.01 -13.47 -5.92
C GLU A 160 -3.00 -12.97 -6.98
N ARG A 161 -2.52 -12.63 -8.19
CA ARG A 161 -3.38 -12.29 -9.33
C ARG A 161 -4.21 -13.49 -9.74
N ASP A 162 -3.59 -14.65 -9.93
CA ASP A 162 -4.26 -15.83 -10.47
C ASP A 162 -5.13 -16.54 -9.43
N GLU A 163 -4.78 -16.44 -8.14
CA GLU A 163 -5.69 -16.81 -7.05
C GLU A 163 -6.96 -15.94 -7.10
N LEU A 164 -6.80 -14.62 -7.14
CA LEU A 164 -7.94 -13.69 -7.15
C LEU A 164 -8.75 -13.77 -8.44
N ARG A 165 -8.11 -14.08 -9.57
CA ARG A 165 -8.78 -14.39 -10.84
C ARG A 165 -9.64 -15.66 -10.71
N GLY A 166 -9.17 -16.67 -9.98
CA GLY A 166 -9.96 -17.85 -9.65
C GLY A 166 -11.18 -17.52 -8.79
N ASP A 167 -11.01 -16.65 -7.79
CA ASP A 167 -12.12 -16.20 -6.94
C ASP A 167 -13.18 -15.40 -7.73
N VAL A 168 -12.75 -14.56 -8.70
CA VAL A 168 -13.65 -13.86 -9.63
C VAL A 168 -14.42 -14.84 -10.51
N TYR A 169 -13.78 -15.88 -11.06
CA TYR A 169 -14.46 -16.90 -11.86
C TYR A 169 -15.44 -17.74 -11.02
N LEU A 170 -15.08 -18.07 -9.78
CA LEU A 170 -15.96 -18.81 -8.88
C LEU A 170 -17.21 -18.00 -8.51
N ALA A 171 -17.05 -16.71 -8.21
CA ALA A 171 -18.17 -15.78 -7.99
C ALA A 171 -19.03 -15.58 -9.26
N GLY A 172 -18.44 -15.76 -10.45
CA GLY A 172 -19.14 -15.77 -11.74
C GLY A 172 -19.77 -17.13 -12.11
N HIS A 173 -19.82 -18.10 -11.19
CA HIS A 173 -20.32 -19.46 -11.42
C HIS A 173 -19.57 -20.26 -12.50
N ASP A 174 -18.28 -19.98 -12.73
CA ASP A 174 -17.41 -20.73 -13.65
C ASP A 174 -16.31 -21.50 -12.88
N PRO A 175 -16.64 -22.65 -12.26
CA PRO A 175 -15.68 -23.45 -11.51
C PRO A 175 -14.58 -24.06 -12.40
N ALA A 176 -14.81 -24.19 -13.71
CA ALA A 176 -13.81 -24.69 -14.64
C ALA A 176 -12.68 -23.67 -14.82
N LYS A 177 -13.00 -22.40 -15.12
CA LYS A 177 -12.01 -21.32 -15.17
C LYS A 177 -11.38 -21.04 -13.80
N ALA A 178 -12.16 -21.15 -12.72
CA ALA A 178 -11.62 -21.02 -11.35
C ALA A 178 -10.53 -22.04 -11.08
N ARG A 179 -10.75 -23.33 -11.41
CA ARG A 179 -9.75 -24.40 -11.27
C ARG A 179 -8.47 -24.10 -12.06
N THR A 180 -8.61 -23.66 -13.30
CA THR A 180 -7.46 -23.28 -14.15
C THR A 180 -6.65 -22.15 -13.51
N ALA A 181 -7.31 -21.11 -13.02
CA ALA A 181 -6.65 -19.97 -12.39
C ALA A 181 -5.97 -20.34 -11.06
N TYR A 182 -6.61 -21.12 -10.19
CA TYR A 182 -5.97 -21.63 -8.95
C TYR A 182 -4.78 -22.56 -9.23
N THR A 183 -4.82 -23.32 -10.34
CA THR A 183 -3.70 -24.17 -10.76
C THR A 183 -2.53 -23.34 -11.26
N ALA A 184 -2.79 -22.24 -11.98
CA ALA A 184 -1.77 -21.26 -12.35
C ALA A 184 -1.15 -20.58 -11.12
N ALA A 185 -1.97 -20.20 -10.13
CA ALA A 185 -1.51 -19.62 -8.87
C ALA A 185 -0.58 -20.58 -8.08
N LEU A 186 -0.90 -21.89 -8.07
CA LEU A 186 -0.02 -22.92 -7.50
C LEU A 186 1.32 -23.01 -8.25
N ALA A 187 1.29 -22.99 -9.59
CA ALA A 187 2.49 -23.04 -10.42
C ALA A 187 3.39 -21.79 -10.24
N ALA A 188 2.78 -20.63 -9.94
CA ALA A 188 3.48 -19.39 -9.59
C ALA A 188 4.02 -19.35 -8.15
N GLY A 189 3.88 -20.43 -7.37
CA GLY A 189 4.40 -20.52 -5.99
C GLY A 189 3.44 -19.99 -4.91
N GLY A 190 2.15 -19.84 -5.23
CA GLY A 190 1.11 -19.46 -4.26
C GLY A 190 0.91 -20.45 -3.12
N GLY A 191 0.16 -20.03 -2.09
CA GLY A 191 0.00 -20.77 -0.83
C GLY A 191 -0.61 -22.16 -1.00
N GLN A 192 0.25 -23.19 -1.06
CA GLN A 192 -0.09 -24.52 -1.54
C GLN A 192 -1.33 -25.14 -0.85
N GLY A 193 -1.38 -25.11 0.48
CA GLY A 193 -2.50 -25.71 1.23
C GLY A 193 -3.85 -24.98 1.05
N LEU A 194 -3.84 -23.66 0.92
CA LEU A 194 -5.09 -22.88 0.70
C LEU A 194 -5.60 -23.05 -0.73
N LEU A 195 -4.70 -23.03 -1.71
CA LEU A 195 -5.07 -23.20 -3.12
C LEU A 195 -5.52 -24.63 -3.42
N GLN A 196 -4.91 -25.65 -2.80
CA GLN A 196 -5.41 -27.03 -2.87
C GLN A 196 -6.82 -27.14 -2.27
N LEU A 197 -7.04 -26.60 -1.07
CA LEU A 197 -8.37 -26.55 -0.46
C LEU A 197 -9.40 -25.84 -1.36
N LYS A 198 -9.03 -24.72 -2.00
CA LYS A 198 -9.89 -24.05 -2.99
C LYS A 198 -10.23 -24.96 -4.17
N ILE A 199 -9.24 -25.62 -4.78
CA ILE A 199 -9.41 -26.53 -5.93
C ILE A 199 -10.29 -27.75 -5.56
N ASP A 200 -10.08 -28.35 -4.40
CA ASP A 200 -10.82 -29.52 -3.94
C ASP A 200 -12.30 -29.18 -3.69
N ASN A 201 -12.59 -27.99 -3.14
CA ASN A 201 -13.96 -27.51 -2.97
C ASN A 201 -14.68 -27.26 -4.32
N LEU A 202 -13.96 -27.02 -5.44
CA LEU A 202 -14.56 -26.98 -6.78
C LEU A 202 -14.94 -28.37 -7.31
N ALA A 203 -14.45 -29.46 -6.71
CA ALA A 203 -14.70 -30.82 -7.15
C ALA A 203 -16.00 -31.43 -6.58
N VAL A 204 -16.76 -30.68 -5.76
CA VAL A 204 -17.99 -31.16 -5.11
C VAL A 204 -19.29 -30.59 -5.73
N PRO A 205 -19.65 -30.96 -6.98
CA PRO A 205 -21.05 -30.95 -7.41
C PRO A 205 -21.80 -32.14 -6.77
N THR A 206 -22.43 -31.93 -5.61
CA THR A 206 -23.37 -32.87 -5.01
C THR A 206 -24.67 -32.94 -5.81
N ALA A 207 -24.74 -33.83 -6.80
CA ALA A 207 -26.01 -34.26 -7.43
C ALA A 207 -25.96 -35.67 -8.04
N ASP A 208 -24.88 -36.04 -8.75
CA ASP A 208 -24.83 -37.27 -9.58
C ASP A 208 -24.04 -38.45 -8.99
N MET A 209 -23.57 -38.37 -7.74
CA MET A 209 -22.91 -39.49 -7.04
C MET A 209 -23.63 -39.95 -5.76
N ILE A 210 -24.95 -39.77 -5.72
CA ILE A 210 -25.83 -40.50 -4.79
C ILE A 210 -26.62 -41.55 -5.59
N VAL A 211 -25.88 -42.50 -6.17
CA VAL A 211 -26.42 -43.85 -6.37
C VAL A 211 -26.41 -44.50 -4.98
N ILE A 212 -27.44 -44.18 -4.18
CA ILE A 212 -27.88 -45.13 -3.17
C ILE A 212 -28.40 -46.32 -3.97
N ASP A 213 -27.61 -47.38 -4.01
CA ASP A 213 -28.11 -48.72 -4.31
C ASP A 213 -29.10 -49.07 -3.19
N ALA A 214 -30.37 -48.70 -3.43
CA ALA A 214 -31.45 -48.96 -2.49
C ALA A 214 -31.67 -50.49 -2.48
N PRO A 215 -31.70 -51.12 -1.29
CA PRO A 215 -31.61 -52.56 -1.18
C PRO A 215 -32.76 -53.27 -1.90
N ALA A 216 -32.44 -54.43 -2.48
CA ALA A 216 -33.39 -55.25 -3.24
C ALA A 216 -34.69 -55.52 -2.45
N PRO A 217 -35.86 -55.53 -3.14
CA PRO A 217 -37.15 -55.68 -2.48
C PRO A 217 -37.29 -57.06 -1.80
N PRO A 218 -37.93 -57.15 -0.62
CA PRO A 218 -38.26 -58.44 -0.01
C PRO A 218 -39.29 -59.22 -0.83
N PRO A 219 -39.17 -60.56 -0.97
CA PRO A 219 -40.18 -61.39 -1.62
C PRO A 219 -41.47 -61.54 -0.78
N GLU A 220 -42.56 -61.88 -1.46
CA GLU A 220 -43.94 -61.68 -1.00
C GLU A 220 -44.49 -62.70 0.03
N ALA A 221 -45.24 -62.16 1.00
CA ALA A 221 -46.45 -62.63 1.68
C ALA A 221 -46.81 -64.13 1.87
N GLN A 222 -47.14 -64.49 3.13
CA GLN A 222 -48.31 -65.31 3.53
C GLN A 222 -48.50 -65.34 5.07
N PRO A 223 -49.68 -65.66 5.64
CA PRO A 223 -50.78 -64.70 5.86
C PRO A 223 -51.13 -64.46 7.35
N GLU A 224 -52.12 -63.59 7.57
CA GLU A 224 -52.69 -63.18 8.87
C GLU A 224 -53.16 -64.35 9.76
N PRO A 225 -53.19 -64.16 11.11
CA PRO A 225 -54.46 -63.71 11.69
C PRO A 225 -54.33 -62.70 12.87
N ALA A 226 -55.23 -61.71 12.88
CA ALA A 226 -55.65 -60.95 14.06
C ALA A 226 -56.47 -61.83 15.05
N PRO A 227 -56.92 -61.36 16.24
CA PRO A 227 -56.81 -59.99 16.80
C PRO A 227 -56.38 -59.93 18.28
N ALA A 228 -56.23 -58.70 18.83
CA ALA A 228 -57.03 -58.20 19.97
C ALA A 228 -56.42 -56.97 20.69
N SER A 229 -57.32 -56.20 21.31
CA SER A 229 -57.12 -55.31 22.46
C SER A 229 -56.45 -53.95 22.25
N ALA A 230 -57.24 -52.91 22.53
CA ALA A 230 -56.81 -51.55 22.83
C ALA A 230 -56.41 -51.41 24.32
N GLU A 231 -56.18 -50.17 24.75
CA GLU A 231 -55.70 -49.75 26.08
C GLU A 231 -54.21 -50.09 26.36
N SER A 232 -53.41 -49.22 27.00
CA SER A 232 -53.72 -48.09 27.88
C SER A 232 -52.68 -46.93 27.78
N ALA A 233 -53.03 -45.78 28.35
CA ALA A 233 -52.21 -44.54 28.37
C ALA A 233 -51.29 -44.51 29.63
N PRO A 234 -50.78 -43.34 30.11
CA PRO A 234 -50.08 -42.19 29.50
C PRO A 234 -48.69 -41.95 30.19
N VAL A 235 -48.05 -40.78 29.95
CA VAL A 235 -47.55 -39.81 30.99
C VAL A 235 -46.30 -39.02 30.54
N SER A 236 -46.41 -37.68 30.57
CA SER A 236 -45.42 -36.60 30.85
C SER A 236 -44.00 -36.65 30.20
N ILE A 237 -43.32 -35.53 29.91
CA ILE A 237 -43.16 -34.30 30.72
C ILE A 237 -43.17 -33.02 29.85
N LYS A 238 -43.94 -32.03 30.33
CA LYS A 238 -44.00 -30.58 29.96
C LYS A 238 -43.01 -29.80 30.88
N PRO A 239 -42.72 -28.47 30.76
CA PRO A 239 -43.34 -27.46 29.89
C PRO A 239 -42.43 -26.33 29.30
N ALA A 240 -43.05 -25.44 28.50
CA ALA A 240 -42.93 -23.96 28.38
C ALA A 240 -41.53 -23.27 28.43
N VAL A 241 -41.26 -22.15 27.72
CA VAL A 241 -41.78 -20.77 27.90
C VAL A 241 -41.18 -19.93 26.75
N THR A 242 -41.75 -18.88 26.13
CA THR A 242 -43.12 -18.33 25.99
C THR A 242 -43.06 -17.27 24.86
N ALA A 243 -44.15 -17.01 24.13
CA ALA A 243 -44.24 -15.93 23.13
C ALA A 243 -44.85 -14.63 23.70
N LEU A 244 -44.46 -13.45 23.19
CA LEU A 244 -45.34 -12.31 22.81
C LEU A 244 -44.53 -11.09 22.32
N ALA A 245 -45.20 -10.18 21.61
CA ALA A 245 -44.63 -9.03 20.87
C ALA A 245 -45.01 -7.66 21.54
N PRO A 246 -45.34 -6.57 20.81
CA PRO A 246 -44.46 -5.56 20.17
C PRO A 246 -44.66 -4.13 20.75
N THR A 247 -44.33 -3.06 19.98
CA THR A 247 -44.65 -1.61 20.15
C THR A 247 -43.88 -0.82 21.24
N GLU A 248 -43.51 0.47 21.12
CA GLU A 248 -43.68 1.55 20.10
C GLU A 248 -42.52 2.62 20.20
N PRO A 249 -42.44 3.71 19.38
CA PRO A 249 -41.21 4.51 19.16
C PRO A 249 -41.10 5.84 19.95
N VAL A 250 -39.89 6.45 19.97
CA VAL A 250 -39.68 7.86 20.38
C VAL A 250 -38.63 8.61 19.53
N SER A 251 -39.10 9.70 18.91
CA SER A 251 -38.49 10.98 18.50
C SER A 251 -37.00 11.16 18.13
N ALA A 252 -36.81 11.80 16.97
CA ALA A 252 -35.67 12.66 16.66
C ALA A 252 -35.80 14.07 17.28
N PRO A 253 -34.73 14.87 17.26
CA PRO A 253 -34.84 16.32 17.08
C PRO A 253 -34.10 16.84 15.82
N ALA A 254 -34.55 18.01 15.36
CA ALA A 254 -34.14 18.73 14.15
C ALA A 254 -32.96 19.70 14.39
N PRO A 255 -32.40 20.40 13.37
CA PRO A 255 -31.02 20.92 13.41
C PRO A 255 -30.87 22.28 14.12
N ALA A 256 -29.63 22.59 14.51
CA ALA A 256 -29.20 23.91 14.96
C ALA A 256 -28.33 24.62 13.91
N GLU A 257 -28.43 25.94 13.86
CA GLU A 257 -27.87 26.85 12.85
C GLU A 257 -26.35 27.10 12.96
N PRO A 258 -25.70 27.65 11.92
CA PRO A 258 -24.24 27.76 11.86
C PRO A 258 -23.68 28.89 12.75
N ALA A 259 -22.75 28.55 13.63
CA ALA A 259 -21.96 29.53 14.36
C ALA A 259 -20.88 30.17 13.45
N THR A 260 -20.94 31.48 13.30
CA THR A 260 -19.91 32.28 12.61
C THR A 260 -18.58 32.25 13.36
N VAL A 261 -17.51 31.75 12.73
CA VAL A 261 -16.14 31.87 13.26
C VAL A 261 -15.52 33.16 12.75
N SER A 262 -15.38 34.14 13.63
CA SER A 262 -14.59 35.35 13.40
C SER A 262 -13.10 35.00 13.30
N VAL A 263 -12.43 35.47 12.25
CA VAL A 263 -10.98 35.32 12.07
C VAL A 263 -10.25 36.48 12.76
N PRO A 264 -9.41 36.25 13.79
CA PRO A 264 -8.39 37.21 14.17
C PRO A 264 -7.22 37.12 13.19
N VAL A 265 -6.97 38.19 12.46
CA VAL A 265 -5.71 38.38 11.72
C VAL A 265 -4.64 38.75 12.75
N GLU A 266 -3.72 37.83 13.04
CA GLU A 266 -2.56 38.13 13.89
C GLU A 266 -1.24 38.08 13.11
N THR A 267 -0.76 39.30 12.82
CA THR A 267 0.61 39.77 12.63
C THR A 267 1.73 38.76 12.33
N ALA A 268 2.38 38.94 11.18
CA ALA A 268 3.67 38.32 10.87
C ALA A 268 4.80 38.82 11.80
N PRO A 269 5.70 37.94 12.29
CA PRO A 269 6.90 38.36 12.99
C PRO A 269 7.93 38.97 12.02
N ALA A 270 8.64 40.00 12.48
CA ALA A 270 9.61 40.74 11.69
C ALA A 270 10.89 39.93 11.40
N LEU A 271 11.52 40.21 10.25
CA LEU A 271 12.82 39.68 9.87
C LEU A 271 13.94 40.23 10.77
N THR A 272 14.46 39.40 11.67
CA THR A 272 15.73 39.67 12.38
C THR A 272 16.92 39.26 11.50
N ALA A 273 17.91 40.13 11.36
CA ALA A 273 19.09 39.89 10.53
C ALA A 273 19.98 38.75 11.09
N PRO A 274 20.68 37.99 10.22
CA PRO A 274 21.58 36.93 10.67
C PRO A 274 22.84 37.50 11.35
N ALA A 275 23.26 36.85 12.44
CA ALA A 275 24.46 37.20 13.18
C ALA A 275 25.75 36.86 12.42
N THR A 276 26.80 37.63 12.68
CA THR A 276 28.15 37.47 12.11
C THR A 276 28.73 36.08 12.40
N PRO A 277 29.35 35.39 11.43
CA PRO A 277 30.02 34.12 11.69
C PRO A 277 31.30 34.32 12.52
N ALA A 278 31.50 33.47 13.52
CA ALA A 278 32.70 33.46 14.35
C ALA A 278 33.90 32.86 13.59
N THR A 279 35.09 33.37 13.91
CA THR A 279 36.38 32.91 13.37
C THR A 279 36.64 31.43 13.66
N PRO A 280 37.03 30.60 12.68
CA PRO A 280 37.45 29.23 12.93
C PRO A 280 38.82 29.20 13.64
N ALA A 281 38.93 28.40 14.69
CA ALA A 281 40.19 28.15 15.38
C ALA A 281 41.17 27.34 14.51
N ALA A 282 42.47 27.54 14.73
CA ALA A 282 43.53 26.85 13.99
C ALA A 282 43.53 25.33 14.26
N VAL A 283 43.67 24.54 13.20
CA VAL A 283 43.86 23.09 13.26
C VAL A 283 45.37 22.81 13.25
N GLU A 284 45.88 22.16 14.30
CA GLU A 284 47.27 21.69 14.35
C GLU A 284 47.53 20.57 13.32
N PRO A 285 48.72 20.52 12.69
CA PRO A 285 49.04 19.48 11.71
C PRO A 285 49.29 18.12 12.38
N VAL A 286 48.54 17.10 11.93
CA VAL A 286 48.76 15.69 12.30
C VAL A 286 50.10 15.21 11.70
N PRO A 287 50.98 14.54 12.47
CA PRO A 287 52.27 14.06 11.95
C PRO A 287 52.08 12.87 10.99
N VAL A 288 52.73 12.97 9.83
CA VAL A 288 52.74 11.92 8.79
C VAL A 288 53.65 10.76 9.22
N ALA A 289 53.13 9.54 9.21
CA ALA A 289 53.91 8.33 9.48
C ALA A 289 54.85 7.98 8.30
N PRO A 290 56.08 7.51 8.55
CA PRO A 290 57.03 7.13 7.49
C PRO A 290 56.61 5.83 6.78
N PRO A 291 56.96 5.66 5.49
CA PRO A 291 56.62 4.46 4.72
C PRO A 291 57.40 3.21 5.21
N ALA A 292 56.74 2.06 5.17
CA ALA A 292 57.33 0.78 5.52
C ALA A 292 58.40 0.32 4.51
N PRO A 293 59.43 -0.43 4.93
CA PRO A 293 60.48 -0.92 4.03
C PRO A 293 59.95 -2.01 3.09
N THR A 294 60.24 -1.87 1.80
CA THR A 294 60.00 -2.92 0.80
C THR A 294 60.89 -4.13 1.07
N SER A 295 60.29 -5.27 1.41
CA SER A 295 61.00 -6.54 1.52
C SER A 295 61.29 -7.12 0.14
N SER A 296 62.55 -7.08 -0.29
CA SER A 296 63.03 -7.83 -1.44
C SER A 296 63.20 -9.31 -1.07
N GLY A 297 62.27 -10.16 -1.51
CA GLY A 297 62.38 -11.61 -1.47
C GLY A 297 62.69 -12.18 -2.86
N GLN A 298 63.66 -13.09 -2.94
CA GLN A 298 63.94 -13.90 -4.14
C GLN A 298 62.95 -15.05 -4.29
#